data_AF-A0A7V2HGR4-F1
#
_entry.id   AF-A0A7V2HGR4-F1
#
_cell.length_a   1.000
_cell.length_b   1.000
_cell.length_c   1.000
_cell.angle_alpha   90.00
_cell.angle_beta   90.00
_cell.angle_gamma   90.00
#
_symmetry.space_group_name_H-M   'P 1'
#
loop_
_entity.id
_entity.type
_entity.pdbx_description
1 polymer ?
#
loop_
_entity_poly.entity_id
_entity_poly.type
_entity_poly.pdbx_seq_one_letter_code
_entity_poly.pdbx_strand_id
1 'polypeptide(L)'
;MSNFALLRQAWEGVAPAERAGAPQWPSAGLAIEGDFSGIQRFVLRPVPGAGGAARRLRARSFRVLALTRLVAHSIENAFADIGAHLYYSAGGRFLVVGRPCSGWQERLAAFQATLDQDLLTQHRGELAFHLAGAEFNDGRVPRAALADSMARRKLAPLAGALRSGAKWSTDRFFFLPDRAERCDGCAGTDRTRQDGDEKLCPSCIDDRDLGGKLLGRGIHSLVEASNGPLRILGKSWTTGEGGRLRIPSMSHVPMHNGQLATFEQLAAKARGRPYLAYLRIDADRIGAAFAELKDNAAQIWGLSRLLDSTFSSMVNELLLTRFQNVYPVYGGGDDLFVIGPWQEVLAFASSLRSEFRRISDGRLTFSAGVSLAKKKQHILTKSDEAEHALNAHAKAERDSIHALGATMRWPQYEKALKAGQELAELHAGRKLRSAVLKDILELHARWKAGDARWHSLLHYQAERNLKEAPEARDFVQRTFLRPGDVWPQADFAVRYAMLTKSQRGVE
;
A
#
# COMPACT_ATOMS: atom_id res chain seq x y z
N MET A 1 -16.63 7.83 -11.38
CA MET A 1 -15.88 6.61 -11.75
C MET A 1 -14.78 7.03 -12.71
N SER A 2 -13.53 6.63 -12.47
CA SER A 2 -12.42 6.98 -13.37
C SER A 2 -12.63 6.33 -14.74
N ASN A 3 -12.56 7.12 -15.82
CA ASN A 3 -12.59 6.57 -17.17
C ASN A 3 -11.21 5.99 -17.51
N PHE A 4 -10.96 4.74 -17.10
CA PHE A 4 -9.69 4.05 -17.33
C PHE A 4 -9.32 3.96 -18.82
N ALA A 5 -10.29 3.91 -19.73
CA ALA A 5 -10.02 3.93 -21.17
C ALA A 5 -9.45 5.28 -21.62
N LEU A 6 -10.03 6.38 -21.16
CA LEU A 6 -9.57 7.73 -21.47
C LEU A 6 -8.19 8.04 -20.87
N LEU A 7 -7.94 7.61 -19.63
CA LEU A 7 -6.61 7.76 -19.01
C LEU A 7 -5.53 6.95 -19.75
N ARG A 8 -5.90 5.77 -20.24
CA ARG A 8 -5.03 4.94 -21.07
C ARG A 8 -4.73 5.59 -22.43
N GLN A 9 -5.76 6.14 -23.09
CA GLN A 9 -5.58 6.88 -24.35
C GLN A 9 -4.72 8.14 -24.16
N ALA A 10 -4.83 8.83 -23.02
CA ALA A 10 -3.96 9.96 -22.69
C ALA A 10 -2.52 9.51 -22.49
N TRP A 11 -2.30 8.41 -21.76
CA TRP A 11 -0.97 7.79 -21.62
C TRP A 11 -0.38 7.36 -22.97
N GLU A 12 -1.19 6.78 -23.86
CA GLU A 12 -0.80 6.38 -25.21
C GLU A 12 -0.51 7.56 -26.16
N GLY A 13 -0.92 8.78 -25.80
CA GLY A 13 -0.85 9.95 -26.68
C GLY A 13 -1.90 9.94 -27.79
N VAL A 14 -2.95 9.10 -27.68
CA VAL A 14 -4.05 9.01 -28.65
C VAL A 14 -5.15 10.04 -28.37
N ALA A 15 -5.40 10.34 -27.09
CA ALA A 15 -6.37 11.37 -26.68
C ALA A 15 -5.67 12.70 -26.33
N PRO A 16 -6.23 13.85 -26.76
CA PRO A 16 -5.76 15.15 -26.29
C PRO A 16 -5.85 15.27 -24.76
N ALA A 17 -4.90 15.98 -24.16
CA ALA A 17 -4.81 16.19 -22.72
C ALA A 17 -6.11 16.77 -22.13
N GLU A 18 -6.70 17.75 -22.83
CA GLU A 18 -7.95 18.42 -22.47
C GLU A 18 -9.13 17.44 -22.41
N ARG A 19 -9.24 16.54 -23.40
CA ARG A 19 -10.30 15.53 -23.45
C ARG A 19 -10.23 14.61 -22.24
N ALA A 20 -9.02 14.31 -21.77
CA ALA A 20 -8.78 13.49 -20.59
C ALA A 20 -8.96 14.25 -19.26
N GLY A 21 -9.11 15.58 -19.30
CA GLY A 21 -9.21 16.43 -18.12
C GLY A 21 -7.86 16.75 -17.47
N ALA A 22 -6.76 16.68 -18.22
CA ALA A 22 -5.45 17.10 -17.73
C ALA A 22 -5.41 18.62 -17.54
N PRO A 23 -4.82 19.13 -16.43
CA PRO A 23 -4.56 20.55 -16.28
C PRO A 23 -3.63 21.07 -17.38
N GLN A 24 -3.60 22.39 -17.56
CA GLN A 24 -2.76 23.02 -18.58
C GLN A 24 -1.27 22.87 -18.24
N TRP A 25 -0.45 22.51 -19.24
CA TRP A 25 1.00 22.53 -19.11
C TRP A 25 1.57 23.63 -20.03
N PRO A 26 2.35 24.60 -19.51
CA PRO A 26 2.88 25.70 -20.33
C PRO A 26 4.08 25.25 -21.20
N SER A 27 4.47 26.05 -22.18
CA SER A 27 5.67 25.80 -23.02
C SER A 27 6.99 26.12 -22.30
N ALA A 28 6.96 27.02 -21.32
CA ALA A 28 8.07 27.32 -20.43
C ALA A 28 7.54 27.64 -19.04
N GLY A 29 8.30 27.31 -18.00
CA GLY A 29 7.82 27.48 -16.65
C GLY A 29 8.73 26.94 -15.56
N LEU A 30 8.16 26.94 -14.35
CA LEU A 30 8.73 26.32 -13.16
C LEU A 30 7.84 25.13 -12.77
N ALA A 31 8.46 23.96 -12.63
CA ALA A 31 7.83 22.77 -12.06
C ALA A 31 8.31 22.58 -10.62
N ILE A 32 7.40 22.34 -9.69
CA ILE A 32 7.69 22.06 -8.28
C ILE A 32 7.07 20.71 -7.91
N GLU A 33 7.94 19.76 -7.55
CA GLU A 33 7.55 18.45 -7.06
C GLU A 33 7.63 18.39 -5.53
N GLY A 34 6.63 17.75 -4.91
CA GLY A 34 6.61 17.45 -3.49
C GLY A 34 6.55 15.94 -3.24
N ASP A 35 7.27 15.46 -2.24
CA ASP A 35 7.33 14.04 -1.88
C ASP A 35 7.57 13.82 -0.38
N PHE A 36 6.88 12.83 0.19
CA PHE A 36 7.10 12.41 1.57
C PHE A 36 8.21 11.37 1.70
N SER A 37 8.93 11.41 2.82
CA SER A 37 9.74 10.32 3.34
C SER A 37 9.17 9.83 4.67
N GLY A 38 9.21 8.51 4.90
CA GLY A 38 8.80 7.89 6.15
C GLY A 38 7.33 7.47 6.25
N ILE A 39 6.54 7.54 5.16
CA ILE A 39 5.10 7.21 5.13
C ILE A 39 4.81 5.88 5.82
N GLN A 40 5.51 4.81 5.46
CA GLN A 40 5.20 3.46 5.94
C GLN A 40 5.39 3.35 7.46
N ARG A 41 6.55 3.79 7.97
CA ARG A 41 6.82 3.76 9.41
C ARG A 41 5.84 4.64 10.19
N PHE A 42 5.45 5.79 9.62
CA PHE A 42 4.44 6.66 10.21
C PHE A 42 3.06 5.98 10.27
N VAL A 43 2.56 5.49 9.13
CA VAL A 43 1.23 4.90 9.01
C VAL A 43 1.11 3.64 9.85
N LEU A 44 2.11 2.76 9.82
CA LEU A 44 2.06 1.41 10.41
C LEU A 44 2.49 1.35 11.89
N ARG A 45 2.73 2.50 12.52
CA ARG A 45 3.07 2.62 13.94
C ARG A 45 2.01 2.10 14.93
N PRO A 46 0.68 2.19 14.67
CA PRO A 46 -0.32 1.72 15.63
C PRO A 46 -0.13 0.26 16.05
N VAL A 47 -0.23 0.00 17.36
CA VAL A 47 -0.04 -1.33 17.94
C VAL A 47 -1.31 -2.19 17.74
N PRO A 48 -1.20 -3.40 17.20
CA PRO A 48 -2.34 -4.31 17.05
C PRO A 48 -2.85 -4.82 18.39
N GLY A 49 -4.17 -4.94 18.52
CA GLY A 49 -4.84 -5.31 19.77
C GLY A 49 -5.13 -4.13 20.70
N ALA A 50 -4.51 -2.96 20.49
CA ALA A 50 -4.91 -1.72 21.13
C ALA A 50 -6.27 -1.24 20.59
N GLY A 51 -7.12 -0.76 21.48
CA GLY A 51 -8.45 -0.24 21.17
C GLY A 51 -8.37 0.82 20.07
N GLY A 52 -9.08 0.62 18.95
CA GLY A 52 -9.10 1.60 17.86
C GLY A 52 -7.88 1.61 16.92
N ALA A 53 -7.00 0.60 16.94
CA ALA A 53 -5.86 0.49 16.01
C ALA A 53 -6.24 0.69 14.53
N ALA A 54 -7.34 0.07 14.09
CA ALA A 54 -7.86 0.24 12.73
C ALA A 54 -8.34 1.67 12.43
N ARG A 55 -8.84 2.43 13.42
CA ARG A 55 -9.18 3.85 13.23
C ARG A 55 -7.91 4.69 13.09
N ARG A 56 -6.90 4.44 13.94
CA ARG A 56 -5.61 5.14 13.89
C ARG A 56 -4.88 4.94 12.56
N LEU A 57 -4.84 3.71 12.04
CA LEU A 57 -4.28 3.40 10.71
C LEU A 57 -4.96 4.22 9.61
N ARG A 58 -6.30 4.24 9.60
CA ARG A 58 -7.09 5.02 8.64
C ARG A 58 -6.76 6.51 8.71
N ALA A 59 -6.72 7.07 9.91
CA ALA A 59 -6.41 8.48 10.11
C ALA A 59 -5.00 8.84 9.64
N ARG A 60 -4.00 8.01 9.96
CA ARG A 60 -2.62 8.24 9.54
C ARG A 60 -2.44 8.14 8.02
N SER A 61 -3.07 7.15 7.38
CA SER A 61 -3.12 7.03 5.93
C SER A 61 -3.77 8.25 5.27
N PHE A 62 -4.94 8.66 5.78
CA PHE A 62 -5.61 9.88 5.33
C PHE A 62 -4.78 11.15 5.55
N ARG A 63 -4.04 11.24 6.67
CA ARG A 63 -3.17 12.38 6.97
C ARG A 63 -2.11 12.56 5.90
N VAL A 64 -1.49 11.49 5.41
CA VAL A 64 -0.51 11.58 4.31
C VAL A 64 -1.16 12.20 3.06
N LEU A 65 -2.35 11.75 2.67
CA LEU A 65 -3.08 12.29 1.52
C LEU A 65 -3.47 13.76 1.72
N ALA A 66 -4.01 14.08 2.90
CA ALA A 66 -4.46 15.42 3.24
C ALA A 66 -3.30 16.41 3.30
N LEU A 67 -2.20 16.07 4.00
CA LEU A 67 -1.03 16.92 4.11
C LEU A 67 -0.36 17.12 2.75
N THR A 68 -0.29 16.10 1.88
CA THR A 68 0.22 16.26 0.51
C THR A 68 -0.55 17.33 -0.24
N ARG A 69 -1.89 17.27 -0.20
CA ARG A 69 -2.73 18.26 -0.89
C ARG A 69 -2.64 19.65 -0.26
N LEU A 70 -2.53 19.74 1.06
CA LEU A 70 -2.40 21.00 1.80
C LEU A 70 -1.06 21.68 1.51
N VAL A 71 0.04 20.93 1.43
CA VAL A 71 1.34 21.46 1.02
C VAL A 71 1.27 21.93 -0.43
N ALA A 72 0.71 21.13 -1.34
CA ALA A 72 0.52 21.55 -2.73
C ALA A 72 -0.30 22.84 -2.83
N HIS A 73 -1.42 22.94 -2.09
CA HIS A 73 -2.24 24.14 -2.05
C HIS A 73 -1.50 25.36 -1.51
N SER A 74 -0.65 25.15 -0.51
CA SER A 74 0.17 26.21 0.06
C SER A 74 1.25 26.67 -0.92
N ILE A 75 1.79 25.77 -1.75
CA ILE A 75 2.68 26.13 -2.87
C ILE A 75 1.93 26.90 -3.97
N GLU A 76 0.72 26.48 -4.36
CA GLU A 76 -0.13 27.21 -5.31
C GLU A 76 -0.31 28.67 -4.86
N ASN A 77 -0.63 28.88 -3.57
CA ASN A 77 -0.76 30.23 -3.00
C ASN A 77 0.58 30.96 -2.89
N ALA A 78 1.62 30.25 -2.44
CA ALA A 78 2.95 30.82 -2.28
C ALA A 78 3.62 31.15 -3.61
N PHE A 79 3.08 30.72 -4.75
CA PHE A 79 3.55 31.05 -6.11
C PHE A 79 2.38 31.55 -7.00
N ALA A 80 1.38 32.20 -6.38
CA ALA A 80 0.19 32.67 -7.09
C ALA A 80 0.50 33.71 -8.18
N ASP A 81 1.55 34.51 -7.99
CA ASP A 81 2.05 35.53 -8.94
C ASP A 81 2.43 34.92 -10.30
N ILE A 82 2.88 33.67 -10.33
CA ILE A 82 3.23 32.97 -11.57
C ILE A 82 2.09 32.08 -12.10
N GLY A 83 0.91 32.12 -11.47
CA GLY A 83 -0.22 31.27 -11.84
C GLY A 83 0.04 29.79 -11.54
N ALA A 84 0.75 29.50 -10.44
CA ALA A 84 1.04 28.13 -10.02
C ALA A 84 -0.24 27.35 -9.72
N HIS A 85 -0.35 26.15 -10.30
CA HIS A 85 -1.50 25.27 -10.08
C HIS A 85 -1.07 23.80 -10.04
N LEU A 86 -1.85 22.98 -9.34
CA LEU A 86 -1.64 21.53 -9.23
C LEU A 86 -1.83 20.85 -10.60
N TYR A 87 -0.79 20.15 -11.06
CA TYR A 87 -0.83 19.34 -12.27
C TYR A 87 -1.31 17.91 -11.99
N TYR A 88 -0.76 17.25 -10.97
CA TYR A 88 -1.30 16.00 -10.42
C TYR A 88 -0.91 15.82 -8.96
N SER A 89 -1.66 14.96 -8.25
CA SER A 89 -1.33 14.45 -6.92
C SER A 89 -1.66 12.96 -6.86
N ALA A 90 -0.72 12.15 -6.37
CA ALA A 90 -0.87 10.70 -6.23
C ALA A 90 0.11 10.15 -5.20
N GLY A 91 -0.29 9.17 -4.38
CA GLY A 91 0.63 8.39 -3.54
C GLY A 91 1.52 9.18 -2.56
N GLY A 92 1.08 10.35 -2.08
CA GLY A 92 1.91 11.21 -1.23
C GLY A 92 2.85 12.17 -1.99
N ARG A 93 2.76 12.18 -3.32
CA ARG A 93 3.48 13.09 -4.22
C ARG A 93 2.54 14.08 -4.89
N PHE A 94 3.11 15.21 -5.31
CA PHE A 94 2.43 16.14 -6.20
C PHE A 94 3.40 16.79 -7.19
N LEU A 95 2.86 17.30 -8.29
CA LEU A 95 3.53 18.21 -9.20
C LEU A 95 2.68 19.47 -9.36
N VAL A 96 3.27 20.63 -9.07
CA VAL A 96 2.72 21.96 -9.32
C VAL A 96 3.51 22.61 -10.45
N VAL A 97 2.83 23.36 -11.32
CA VAL A 97 3.47 24.06 -12.44
C VAL A 97 2.99 25.51 -12.52
N GLY A 98 3.88 26.42 -12.90
CA GLY A 98 3.57 27.83 -13.11
C GLY A 98 4.49 28.47 -14.16
N ARG A 99 4.28 29.76 -14.44
CA ARG A 99 5.10 30.55 -15.36
C ARG A 99 6.55 30.69 -14.85
N PRO A 100 7.52 31.06 -15.70
CA PRO A 100 8.91 31.30 -15.28
C PRO A 100 8.99 32.32 -14.13
N CYS A 101 9.90 32.10 -13.19
CA CYS A 101 9.94 32.83 -11.92
C CYS A 101 11.37 33.09 -11.49
N SER A 102 11.88 34.33 -11.58
CA SER A 102 13.20 34.66 -11.04
C SER A 102 13.21 34.52 -9.50
N GLY A 103 14.30 34.01 -8.92
CA GLY A 103 14.44 33.88 -7.46
C GLY A 103 13.60 32.76 -6.84
N TRP A 104 13.07 31.84 -7.65
CA TRP A 104 12.25 30.74 -7.16
C TRP A 104 13.00 29.83 -6.18
N GLN A 105 14.32 29.67 -6.33
CA GLN A 105 15.15 28.82 -5.49
C GLN A 105 15.13 29.27 -4.02
N GLU A 106 15.31 30.57 -3.78
CA GLU A 106 15.31 31.15 -2.44
C GLU A 106 13.92 31.05 -1.80
N ARG A 107 12.88 31.37 -2.59
CA ARG A 107 11.48 31.27 -2.16
C ARG A 107 11.11 29.83 -1.78
N LEU A 108 11.50 28.85 -2.59
CA LEU A 108 11.26 27.43 -2.32
C LEU A 108 12.06 26.94 -1.10
N ALA A 109 13.31 27.39 -0.95
CA ALA A 109 14.15 27.06 0.20
C ALA A 109 13.58 27.62 1.51
N ALA A 110 13.10 28.86 1.51
CA ALA A 110 12.43 29.46 2.67
C ALA A 110 11.15 28.69 3.03
N PHE A 111 10.34 28.33 2.03
CA PHE A 111 9.15 27.51 2.23
C PHE A 111 9.50 26.13 2.82
N GLN A 112 10.55 25.48 2.30
CA GLN A 112 11.04 24.20 2.81
C GLN A 112 11.51 24.30 4.26
N ALA A 113 12.16 25.39 4.66
CA ALA A 113 12.61 25.57 6.04
C ALA A 113 11.43 25.70 7.02
N THR A 114 10.38 26.44 6.64
CA THR A 114 9.13 26.50 7.40
C THR A 114 8.45 25.13 7.48
N LEU A 115 8.42 24.39 6.37
CA LEU A 115 7.85 23.04 6.33
C LEU A 115 8.62 22.05 7.22
N ASP A 116 9.95 22.10 7.19
CA ASP A 116 10.82 21.28 8.04
C ASP A 116 10.54 21.56 9.53
N GLN A 117 10.36 22.84 9.87
CA GLN A 117 10.07 23.27 11.23
C GLN A 117 8.75 22.71 11.77
N ASP A 118 7.71 22.83 10.96
CA ASP A 118 6.39 22.37 11.32
C ASP A 118 6.31 20.85 11.42
N LEU A 119 6.91 20.13 10.46
CA LEU A 119 6.93 18.67 10.49
C LEU A 119 7.74 18.13 11.67
N LEU A 120 8.86 18.76 12.02
CA LEU A 120 9.61 18.39 13.22
C LEU A 120 8.76 18.59 14.49
N THR A 121 8.03 19.71 14.57
CA THR A 121 7.19 20.03 15.73
C THR A 121 5.98 19.11 15.85
N GLN A 122 5.26 18.87 14.76
CA GLN A 122 4.01 18.10 14.77
C GLN A 122 4.24 16.59 14.73
N HIS A 123 5.30 16.13 14.06
CA HIS A 123 5.53 14.71 13.78
C HIS A 123 6.86 14.17 14.32
N ARG A 124 7.67 14.98 15.02
CA ARG A 124 8.90 14.54 15.72
C ARG A 124 9.85 13.72 14.85
N GLY A 125 9.92 14.04 13.56
CA GLY A 125 10.75 13.33 12.58
C GLY A 125 10.20 11.98 12.11
N GLU A 126 8.98 11.59 12.47
CA GLU A 126 8.31 10.41 11.89
C GLU A 126 7.99 10.59 10.41
N LEU A 127 7.81 11.84 9.97
CA LEU A 127 7.58 12.25 8.59
C LEU A 127 8.53 13.38 8.23
N ALA A 128 9.04 13.34 7.00
CA ALA A 128 9.70 14.46 6.35
C ALA A 128 9.04 14.70 4.99
N PHE A 129 8.98 15.96 4.55
CA PHE A 129 8.45 16.33 3.25
C PHE A 129 9.50 17.13 2.49
N HIS A 130 9.70 16.76 1.24
CA HIS A 130 10.76 17.26 0.39
C HIS A 130 10.15 17.99 -0.81
N LEU A 131 10.66 19.19 -1.06
CA LEU A 131 10.31 19.99 -2.22
C LEU A 131 11.51 20.06 -3.16
N ALA A 132 11.23 19.89 -4.44
CA ALA A 132 12.20 20.02 -5.52
C ALA A 132 11.61 20.92 -6.60
N GLY A 133 12.41 21.84 -7.15
CA GLY A 133 12.02 22.67 -8.27
C GLY A 133 12.96 22.51 -9.46
N ALA A 134 12.44 22.73 -10.66
CA ALA A 134 13.20 22.82 -11.90
C ALA A 134 12.47 23.68 -12.94
N GLU A 135 13.23 24.51 -13.66
CA GLU A 135 12.72 25.27 -14.80
C GLU A 135 12.77 24.44 -16.09
N PHE A 136 11.94 24.82 -17.05
CA PHE A 136 11.89 24.23 -18.39
C PHE A 136 11.46 25.27 -19.42
N ASN A 137 11.81 25.06 -20.69
CA ASN A 137 11.57 26.00 -21.79
C ASN A 137 11.14 25.32 -23.11
N ASP A 138 10.95 24.01 -23.11
CA ASP A 138 10.66 23.17 -24.28
C ASP A 138 9.27 22.49 -24.20
N GLY A 139 8.44 22.90 -23.24
CA GLY A 139 7.13 22.35 -22.97
C GLY A 139 7.15 20.94 -22.38
N ARG A 140 8.32 20.41 -22.00
CA ARG A 140 8.45 19.07 -21.41
C ARG A 140 8.54 19.16 -19.89
N VAL A 141 8.19 18.05 -19.23
CA VAL A 141 8.34 17.93 -17.77
C VAL A 141 9.83 17.75 -17.46
N PRO A 142 10.49 18.61 -16.68
CA PRO A 142 11.94 18.50 -16.42
C PRO A 142 12.27 17.38 -15.41
N ARG A 143 11.92 16.13 -15.72
CA ARG A 143 11.95 14.99 -14.79
C ARG A 143 13.33 14.69 -14.25
N ALA A 144 14.37 14.71 -15.09
CA ALA A 144 15.74 14.47 -14.65
C ALA A 144 16.19 15.54 -13.64
N ALA A 145 15.97 16.83 -13.96
CA ALA A 145 16.32 17.93 -13.07
C ALA A 145 15.52 17.90 -11.75
N LEU A 146 14.23 17.57 -11.80
CA LEU A 146 13.40 17.36 -10.60
C LEU A 146 13.91 16.19 -9.76
N ALA A 147 14.24 15.05 -10.39
CA ALA A 147 14.76 13.89 -9.70
C ALA A 147 16.10 14.18 -9.01
N ASP A 148 17.02 14.87 -9.68
CA ASP A 148 18.30 15.29 -9.11
C ASP A 148 18.12 16.27 -7.95
N SER A 149 17.22 17.24 -8.09
CA SER A 149 16.87 18.21 -7.06
C SER A 149 16.26 17.52 -5.84
N MET A 150 15.36 16.56 -6.06
CA MET A 150 14.72 15.74 -5.03
C MET A 150 15.74 14.84 -4.32
N ALA A 151 16.64 14.19 -5.06
CA ALA A 151 17.68 13.33 -4.50
C ALA A 151 18.60 14.12 -3.57
N ARG A 152 19.07 15.29 -4.00
CA ARG A 152 19.85 16.21 -3.13
C ARG A 152 19.08 16.61 -1.89
N ARG A 153 17.79 16.93 -2.02
CA ARG A 153 16.94 17.31 -0.89
C ARG A 153 16.79 16.19 0.14
N LYS A 154 16.66 14.93 -0.32
CA LYS A 154 16.53 13.74 0.54
C LYS A 154 17.79 13.38 1.31
N LEU A 155 18.98 13.88 0.92
CA LEU A 155 20.23 13.65 1.67
C LEU A 155 20.27 14.40 3.01
N ALA A 156 19.46 15.44 3.19
CA ALA A 156 19.46 16.27 4.40
C ALA A 156 18.04 16.52 4.93
N PRO A 157 17.28 15.46 5.32
CA PRO A 157 15.91 15.61 5.79
C PRO A 157 15.82 16.54 7.00
N LEU A 158 14.82 17.41 7.02
CA LEU A 158 14.56 18.35 8.13
C LEU A 158 15.73 19.33 8.42
N ALA A 159 16.66 19.52 7.48
CA ALA A 159 17.81 20.39 7.65
C ALA A 159 17.45 21.83 8.05
N GLY A 160 16.33 22.38 7.55
CA GLY A 160 15.88 23.72 7.91
C GLY A 160 15.45 23.85 9.38
N ALA A 161 15.16 22.74 10.05
CA ALA A 161 14.85 22.70 11.47
C ALA A 161 16.04 22.24 12.33
N LEU A 162 16.82 21.27 11.85
CA LEU A 162 17.84 20.60 12.65
C LEU A 162 19.24 21.25 12.56
N ARG A 163 19.44 22.25 11.68
CA ARG A 163 20.74 22.91 11.52
C ARG A 163 20.66 24.40 11.81
N SER A 164 21.74 24.93 12.34
CA SER A 164 22.02 26.36 12.43
C SER A 164 23.34 26.62 11.70
N GLY A 165 23.24 27.13 10.47
CA GLY A 165 24.37 27.26 9.54
C GLY A 165 25.04 25.90 9.25
N ALA A 166 26.32 25.79 9.60
CA ALA A 166 27.12 24.58 9.41
C ALA A 166 27.02 23.57 10.57
N LYS A 167 26.32 23.89 11.66
CA LYS A 167 26.24 23.06 12.88
C LYS A 167 24.86 22.45 13.07
N TRP A 168 24.80 21.35 13.81
CA TRP A 168 23.55 20.77 14.29
C TRP A 168 22.98 21.59 15.46
N SER A 169 21.66 21.77 15.46
CA SER A 169 20.90 22.33 16.57
C SER A 169 20.57 21.20 17.55
N THR A 170 21.53 20.83 18.40
CA THR A 170 21.50 19.63 19.25
C THR A 170 20.34 19.63 20.27
N ASP A 171 19.88 20.80 20.67
CA ASP A 171 18.71 21.02 21.53
C ASP A 171 17.39 20.53 20.89
N ARG A 172 17.38 20.34 19.57
CA ARG A 172 16.17 20.02 18.80
C ARG A 172 16.01 18.53 18.49
N PHE A 173 16.98 17.70 18.89
CA PHE A 173 16.95 16.25 18.67
C PHE A 173 16.21 15.50 19.78
N PHE A 174 16.06 16.11 20.95
CA PHE A 174 15.49 15.45 22.12
C PHE A 174 14.11 16.02 22.46
N PHE A 175 13.08 15.20 22.25
CA PHE A 175 11.67 15.52 22.56
C PHE A 175 11.26 14.82 23.87
N LEU A 176 11.93 15.14 24.97
CA LEU A 176 11.61 14.53 26.27
C LEU A 176 10.67 15.44 27.06
N PRO A 177 9.41 15.02 27.30
CA PRO A 177 8.58 15.71 28.27
C PRO A 177 9.05 15.40 29.69
N ASP A 178 8.77 16.30 30.64
CA ASP A 178 9.13 16.13 32.07
C ASP A 178 8.67 14.80 32.69
N ARG A 179 7.56 14.24 32.17
CA ARG A 179 7.08 12.89 32.49
C ARG A 179 6.68 12.20 31.19
N ALA A 180 7.44 11.17 30.81
CA ALA A 180 7.20 10.40 29.61
C ALA A 180 6.87 8.95 29.98
N GLU A 181 5.74 8.44 29.48
CA GLU A 181 5.34 7.05 29.61
C GLU A 181 5.22 6.43 28.22
N ARG A 182 5.20 5.09 28.15
CA ARG A 182 4.97 4.38 26.89
C ARG A 182 3.48 4.41 26.58
N CYS A 183 3.11 4.87 25.38
CA CYS A 183 1.74 4.85 24.88
C CYS A 183 1.34 3.44 24.45
N ASP A 184 0.19 2.95 24.92
CA ASP A 184 -0.34 1.63 24.55
C ASP A 184 -0.76 1.56 23.07
N GLY A 185 -1.16 2.70 22.50
CA GLY A 185 -1.68 2.79 21.13
C GLY A 185 -0.61 2.81 20.02
N CYS A 186 0.58 3.36 20.27
CA CYS A 186 1.65 3.49 19.26
C CYS A 186 3.03 3.01 19.74
N ALA A 187 3.13 2.54 20.99
CA ALA A 187 4.37 2.17 21.66
C ALA A 187 5.43 3.30 21.76
N GLY A 188 5.09 4.53 21.37
CA GLY A 188 5.96 5.70 21.48
C GLY A 188 6.04 6.23 22.91
N THR A 189 7.13 6.91 23.23
CA THR A 189 7.36 7.57 24.52
C THR A 189 6.86 9.00 24.46
N ASP A 190 5.84 9.33 25.25
CA ASP A 190 5.21 10.65 25.25
C ASP A 190 4.48 10.92 26.58
N ARG A 191 3.92 12.12 26.75
CA ARG A 191 2.89 12.36 27.78
C ARG A 191 1.65 11.56 27.41
N THR A 192 1.20 10.69 28.31
CA THR A 192 -0.02 9.88 28.14
C THR A 192 -1.08 10.28 29.15
N ARG A 193 -2.35 10.06 28.80
CA ARG A 193 -3.47 10.12 29.74
C ARG A 193 -4.26 8.82 29.70
N GLN A 194 -4.93 8.51 30.80
CA GLN A 194 -5.86 7.38 30.85
C GLN A 194 -7.05 7.66 29.92
N ASP A 195 -7.34 6.71 29.02
CA ASP A 195 -8.48 6.74 28.10
C ASP A 195 -9.09 5.33 28.05
N GLY A 196 -10.18 5.12 28.80
CA GLY A 196 -10.69 3.79 29.12
C GLY A 196 -9.67 2.98 29.91
N ASP A 197 -9.38 1.76 29.45
CA ASP A 197 -8.38 0.86 30.04
C ASP A 197 -6.96 1.07 29.50
N GLU A 198 -6.76 1.99 28.55
CA GLU A 198 -5.48 2.24 27.89
C GLU A 198 -4.85 3.57 28.31
N LYS A 199 -3.51 3.64 28.29
CA LYS A 199 -2.74 4.88 28.39
C LYS A 199 -2.35 5.37 27.00
N LEU A 200 -2.98 6.46 26.55
CA LEU A 200 -2.79 6.97 25.19
C LEU A 200 -2.13 8.35 25.17
N CYS A 201 -1.24 8.57 24.20
CA CYS A 201 -0.72 9.90 23.89
C CYS A 201 -1.74 10.74 23.09
N PRO A 202 -1.64 12.08 23.10
CA PRO A 202 -2.55 12.95 22.36
C PRO A 202 -2.69 12.59 20.87
N SER A 203 -1.58 12.29 20.19
CA SER A 203 -1.61 11.88 18.77
C SER A 203 -2.43 10.61 18.54
N CYS A 204 -2.35 9.62 19.43
CA CYS A 204 -3.13 8.38 19.30
C CYS A 204 -4.64 8.59 19.52
N ILE A 205 -5.00 9.58 20.32
CA ILE A 205 -6.39 9.99 20.55
C ILE A 205 -6.90 10.73 19.32
N ASP A 206 -6.15 11.72 18.84
CA ASP A 206 -6.49 12.49 17.65
C ASP A 206 -6.65 11.58 16.41
N ASP A 207 -5.73 10.63 16.22
CA ASP A 207 -5.81 9.67 15.11
C ASP A 207 -7.00 8.71 15.27
N ARG A 208 -7.36 8.30 16.50
CA ARG A 208 -8.56 7.47 16.71
C ARG A 208 -9.83 8.24 16.33
N ASP A 209 -9.92 9.49 16.78
CA ASP A 209 -11.11 10.32 16.63
C ASP A 209 -11.28 10.78 15.17
N LEU A 210 -10.18 11.19 14.52
CA LEU A 210 -10.16 11.46 13.08
C LEU A 210 -10.55 10.20 12.29
N GLY A 211 -9.99 9.05 12.63
CA GLY A 211 -10.28 7.78 11.95
C GLY A 211 -11.75 7.39 12.01
N GLY A 212 -12.43 7.70 13.12
CA GLY A 212 -13.88 7.52 13.25
C GLY A 212 -14.70 8.44 12.34
N LYS A 213 -14.29 9.71 12.19
CA LYS A 213 -14.95 10.69 11.31
C LYS A 213 -14.80 10.37 9.82
N LEU A 214 -13.80 9.55 9.45
CA LEU A 214 -13.53 9.17 8.07
C LEU A 214 -14.39 7.99 7.57
N LEU A 215 -15.26 7.40 8.40
CA LEU A 215 -16.07 6.24 8.02
C LEU A 215 -17.16 6.60 7.00
N GLY A 216 -17.40 5.70 6.04
CA GLY A 216 -18.53 5.79 5.11
C GLY A 216 -18.44 6.83 3.99
N ARG A 217 -17.40 7.69 3.96
CA ARG A 217 -17.18 8.67 2.88
C ARG A 217 -15.89 8.35 2.12
N GLY A 218 -15.93 8.40 0.80
CA GLY A 218 -14.75 8.22 -0.07
C GLY A 218 -14.04 9.52 -0.45
N ILE A 219 -14.65 10.67 -0.18
CA ILE A 219 -14.08 11.99 -0.46
C ILE A 219 -14.36 12.87 0.75
N HIS A 220 -13.32 13.52 1.27
CA HIS A 220 -13.40 14.42 2.42
C HIS A 220 -12.97 15.82 2.01
N SER A 221 -13.82 16.81 2.26
CA SER A 221 -13.47 18.22 2.08
C SER A 221 -12.73 18.75 3.30
N LEU A 222 -11.67 19.52 3.08
CA LEU A 222 -10.92 20.19 4.15
C LEU A 222 -11.32 21.65 4.27
N VAL A 223 -11.50 22.10 5.51
CA VAL A 223 -11.73 23.49 5.89
C VAL A 223 -10.70 23.91 6.93
N GLU A 224 -10.24 25.15 6.84
CA GLU A 224 -9.38 25.76 7.87
C GLU A 224 -10.19 25.92 9.16
N ALA A 225 -9.58 25.63 10.30
CA ALA A 225 -10.22 25.65 11.61
C ALA A 225 -9.25 26.18 12.67
N SER A 226 -9.78 26.73 13.76
CA SER A 226 -8.97 27.21 14.88
C SER A 226 -8.19 26.10 15.59
N ASN A 227 -8.77 24.90 15.68
CA ASN A 227 -8.14 23.74 16.32
C ASN A 227 -8.51 22.42 15.61
N GLY A 228 -7.94 22.22 14.43
CA GLY A 228 -8.11 21.04 13.60
C GLY A 228 -7.04 19.95 13.84
N PRO A 229 -7.37 18.66 13.60
CA PRO A 229 -6.44 17.56 13.78
C PRO A 229 -5.33 17.51 12.71
N LEU A 230 -5.49 18.21 11.58
CA LEU A 230 -4.49 18.29 10.51
C LEU A 230 -3.77 19.63 10.61
N ARG A 231 -2.50 19.61 11.03
CA ARG A 231 -1.72 20.83 11.29
C ARG A 231 -0.51 20.90 10.37
N ILE A 232 -0.38 21.96 9.59
CA ILE A 232 0.75 22.18 8.68
C ILE A 232 0.83 23.65 8.26
N LEU A 233 2.06 24.16 8.14
CA LEU A 233 2.39 25.53 7.75
C LEU A 233 1.67 26.59 8.60
N GLY A 234 1.73 26.41 9.92
CA GLY A 234 1.10 27.27 10.93
C GLY A 234 -0.43 27.24 10.95
N LYS A 235 -1.07 26.45 10.07
CA LYS A 235 -2.52 26.36 9.94
C LYS A 235 -3.06 25.04 10.46
N SER A 236 -4.31 25.08 10.91
CA SER A 236 -5.06 23.92 11.38
C SER A 236 -6.25 23.66 10.47
N TRP A 237 -6.50 22.39 10.17
CA TRP A 237 -7.52 21.95 9.22
C TRP A 237 -8.32 20.78 9.79
N THR A 238 -9.59 20.71 9.39
CA THR A 238 -10.49 19.61 9.74
C THR A 238 -11.31 19.19 8.52
N THR A 239 -11.91 18.00 8.58
CA THR A 239 -12.90 17.59 7.59
C THR A 239 -14.20 18.34 7.84
N GLY A 240 -14.77 18.97 6.81
CA GLY A 240 -16.00 19.74 6.91
C GLY A 240 -16.66 19.98 5.55
N GLU A 241 -17.96 20.27 5.55
CA GLU A 241 -18.70 20.62 4.34
C GLU A 241 -18.29 22.01 3.82
N GLY A 242 -18.40 22.25 2.51
CA GLY A 242 -18.02 23.52 1.89
C GLY A 242 -16.52 23.74 1.65
N GLY A 243 -15.65 22.82 2.12
CA GLY A 243 -14.21 22.89 1.87
C GLY A 243 -13.84 22.68 0.40
N ARG A 244 -13.00 23.58 -0.14
CA ARG A 244 -12.55 23.55 -1.55
C ARG A 244 -11.56 22.42 -1.84
N LEU A 245 -10.77 22.00 -0.85
CA LEU A 245 -9.79 20.93 -1.01
C LEU A 245 -10.46 19.59 -0.77
N ARG A 246 -10.60 18.78 -1.82
CA ARG A 246 -11.20 17.44 -1.77
C ARG A 246 -10.10 16.38 -1.71
N ILE A 247 -10.12 15.57 -0.65
CA ILE A 247 -9.16 14.48 -0.43
C ILE A 247 -9.87 13.17 -0.71
N PRO A 248 -9.60 12.51 -1.85
CA PRO A 248 -10.08 11.16 -2.08
C PRO A 248 -9.39 10.19 -1.11
N SER A 249 -10.15 9.27 -0.54
CA SER A 249 -9.62 8.18 0.28
C SER A 249 -10.43 6.92 0.04
N MET A 250 -9.87 5.76 0.33
CA MET A 250 -10.62 4.50 0.20
C MET A 250 -11.80 4.50 1.17
N SER A 251 -13.01 4.39 0.62
CA SER A 251 -14.25 4.37 1.42
C SER A 251 -14.47 3.02 2.10
N HIS A 252 -13.92 1.94 1.52
CA HIS A 252 -14.06 0.61 2.07
C HIS A 252 -13.38 0.48 3.43
N VAL A 253 -14.12 -0.07 4.38
CA VAL A 253 -13.62 -0.53 5.66
C VAL A 253 -14.38 -1.80 6.06
N PRO A 254 -13.70 -2.84 6.55
CA PRO A 254 -14.38 -4.01 7.08
C PRO A 254 -15.22 -3.69 8.31
N MET A 255 -16.45 -4.16 8.33
CA MET A 255 -17.40 -3.94 9.42
C MET A 255 -17.72 -5.24 10.16
N HIS A 256 -18.02 -5.13 11.45
CA HIS A 256 -18.53 -6.17 12.32
C HIS A 256 -19.59 -5.55 13.25
N ASN A 257 -20.83 -6.05 13.17
CA ASN A 257 -21.98 -5.56 13.97
C ASN A 257 -22.15 -4.03 13.92
N GLY A 258 -22.06 -3.43 12.73
CA GLY A 258 -22.20 -1.98 12.54
C GLY A 258 -21.01 -1.13 12.99
N GLN A 259 -19.94 -1.75 13.50
CA GLN A 259 -18.71 -1.07 13.89
C GLN A 259 -17.53 -1.51 13.03
N LEU A 260 -16.44 -0.71 13.03
CA LEU A 260 -15.21 -1.07 12.35
C LEU A 260 -14.63 -2.36 12.94
N ALA A 261 -14.38 -3.36 12.10
CA ALA A 261 -13.88 -4.65 12.57
C ALA A 261 -12.46 -4.54 13.13
N THR A 262 -12.19 -5.22 14.25
CA THR A 262 -10.83 -5.38 14.78
C THR A 262 -10.07 -6.44 13.99
N PHE A 263 -8.74 -6.43 14.09
CA PHE A 263 -7.90 -7.45 13.46
C PHE A 263 -8.16 -8.84 14.01
N GLU A 264 -8.53 -8.97 15.29
CA GLU A 264 -8.98 -10.22 15.89
C GLU A 264 -10.28 -10.74 15.26
N GLN A 265 -11.25 -9.85 15.01
CA GLN A 265 -12.51 -10.20 14.35
C GLN A 265 -12.27 -10.59 12.89
N LEU A 266 -11.38 -9.87 12.19
CA LEU A 266 -10.99 -10.22 10.82
C LEU A 266 -10.31 -11.60 10.78
N ALA A 267 -9.36 -11.86 11.69
CA ALA A 267 -8.70 -13.15 11.78
C ALA A 267 -9.69 -14.29 12.04
N ALA A 268 -10.71 -14.06 12.87
CA ALA A 268 -11.75 -15.05 13.17
C ALA A 268 -12.64 -15.39 11.96
N LYS A 269 -12.73 -14.51 10.96
CA LYS A 269 -13.43 -14.78 9.69
C LYS A 269 -12.61 -15.64 8.71
N ALA A 270 -11.38 -16.01 9.04
CA ALA A 270 -10.55 -16.86 8.19
C ALA A 270 -11.13 -18.29 8.08
N ARG A 271 -11.13 -18.84 6.86
CA ARG A 271 -11.46 -20.26 6.65
C ARG A 271 -10.24 -21.11 7.04
N GLY A 272 -10.32 -21.74 8.22
CA GLY A 272 -9.25 -22.55 8.79
C GLY A 272 -8.52 -21.84 9.92
N ARG A 273 -7.19 -21.77 9.87
CA ARG A 273 -6.42 -21.08 10.90
C ARG A 273 -6.81 -19.60 10.95
N PRO A 274 -7.06 -19.02 12.15
CA PRO A 274 -7.46 -17.63 12.32
C PRO A 274 -6.25 -16.70 12.17
N TYR A 275 -5.68 -16.68 10.96
CA TYR A 275 -4.51 -15.90 10.59
C TYR A 275 -4.92 -14.74 9.68
N LEU A 276 -4.17 -13.66 9.80
CA LEU A 276 -4.19 -12.55 8.86
C LEU A 276 -3.06 -12.73 7.86
N ALA A 277 -3.31 -12.32 6.62
CA ALA A 277 -2.27 -12.05 5.66
C ALA A 277 -2.08 -10.54 5.50
N TYR A 278 -0.83 -10.15 5.28
CA TYR A 278 -0.38 -8.80 5.02
C TYR A 278 0.20 -8.83 3.62
N LEU A 279 -0.49 -8.19 2.68
CA LEU A 279 -0.11 -8.16 1.27
C LEU A 279 0.45 -6.78 0.94
N ARG A 280 1.64 -6.77 0.36
CA ARG A 280 2.26 -5.59 -0.22
C ARG A 280 2.43 -5.78 -1.71
N ILE A 281 2.03 -4.78 -2.49
CA ILE A 281 2.09 -4.76 -3.94
C ILE A 281 2.87 -3.55 -4.37
N ASP A 282 3.77 -3.72 -5.34
CA ASP A 282 4.51 -2.63 -5.95
C ASP A 282 4.56 -2.84 -7.46
N ALA A 283 4.12 -1.84 -8.23
CA ALA A 283 4.10 -1.94 -9.69
C ALA A 283 5.52 -2.05 -10.26
N ASP A 284 5.69 -2.82 -11.32
CA ASP A 284 7.00 -3.12 -11.89
C ASP A 284 7.36 -2.10 -12.95
N ARG A 285 8.64 -1.70 -12.95
CA ARG A 285 9.25 -0.89 -14.01
C ARG A 285 8.52 0.44 -14.27
N ILE A 286 7.82 0.99 -13.29
CA ILE A 286 7.12 2.28 -13.42
C ILE A 286 8.08 3.40 -13.83
N GLY A 287 9.28 3.45 -13.24
CA GLY A 287 10.31 4.41 -13.63
C GLY A 287 10.71 4.31 -15.11
N ALA A 288 10.80 3.10 -15.65
CA ALA A 288 11.09 2.86 -17.07
C ALA A 288 9.90 3.25 -17.95
N ALA A 289 8.67 2.89 -17.55
CA ALA A 289 7.44 3.28 -18.25
C ALA A 289 7.32 4.80 -18.36
N PHE A 290 7.69 5.56 -17.32
CA PHE A 290 7.74 7.01 -17.41
C PHE A 290 8.90 7.53 -18.30
N ALA A 291 10.07 6.87 -18.30
CA ALA A 291 11.20 7.27 -19.14
C ALA A 291 10.90 7.16 -20.64
N GLU A 292 10.11 6.16 -21.05
CA GLU A 292 9.67 5.97 -22.43
C GLU A 292 8.79 7.12 -22.96
N LEU A 293 8.16 7.90 -22.07
CA LEU A 293 7.28 9.01 -22.43
C LEU A 293 8.04 10.26 -22.90
N LYS A 294 9.38 10.25 -22.84
CA LYS A 294 10.25 11.36 -23.29
C LYS A 294 9.81 12.73 -22.75
N ASP A 295 9.40 12.72 -21.49
CA ASP A 295 8.98 13.90 -20.74
C ASP A 295 7.72 14.62 -21.27
N ASN A 296 6.88 13.93 -22.06
CA ASN A 296 5.59 14.44 -22.50
C ASN A 296 4.61 14.60 -21.32
N ALA A 297 4.21 15.84 -21.04
CA ALA A 297 3.38 16.18 -19.88
C ALA A 297 2.04 15.44 -19.86
N ALA A 298 1.31 15.42 -20.99
CA ALA A 298 -0.01 14.80 -21.08
C ALA A 298 0.05 13.28 -20.86
N GLN A 299 1.05 12.61 -21.45
CA GLN A 299 1.23 11.16 -21.28
C GLN A 299 1.66 10.82 -19.85
N ILE A 300 2.56 11.61 -19.25
CA ILE A 300 2.97 11.47 -17.84
C ILE A 300 1.76 11.62 -16.93
N TRP A 301 0.93 12.64 -17.17
CA TRP A 301 -0.30 12.85 -16.43
C TRP A 301 -1.25 11.65 -16.56
N GLY A 302 -1.46 11.15 -17.78
CA GLY A 302 -2.30 10.00 -18.07
C GLY A 302 -1.85 8.75 -17.32
N LEU A 303 -0.55 8.43 -17.36
CA LEU A 303 0.03 7.29 -16.64
C LEU A 303 -0.11 7.45 -15.12
N SER A 304 0.27 8.61 -14.57
CA SER A 304 0.16 8.90 -13.14
C SER A 304 -1.27 8.77 -12.62
N ARG A 305 -2.25 9.29 -13.37
CA ARG A 305 -3.67 9.19 -13.00
C ARG A 305 -4.23 7.79 -13.16
N LEU A 306 -3.78 7.03 -14.16
CA LEU A 306 -4.18 5.62 -14.36
C LEU A 306 -3.68 4.75 -13.20
N LEU A 307 -2.42 4.90 -12.80
CA LEU A 307 -1.84 4.23 -11.65
C LEU A 307 -2.61 4.58 -10.37
N ASP A 308 -2.72 5.87 -10.05
CA ASP A 308 -3.44 6.33 -8.86
C ASP A 308 -4.90 5.85 -8.83
N SER A 309 -5.62 5.95 -9.95
CA SER A 309 -7.01 5.48 -10.04
C SER A 309 -7.13 3.97 -9.86
N THR A 310 -6.11 3.20 -10.26
CA THR A 310 -6.13 1.75 -10.08
C THR A 310 -5.96 1.39 -8.61
N PHE A 311 -4.94 1.94 -7.95
CA PHE A 311 -4.65 1.64 -6.55
C PHE A 311 -5.57 2.35 -5.53
N SER A 312 -6.39 3.30 -5.98
CA SER A 312 -7.44 3.92 -5.16
C SER A 312 -8.84 3.42 -5.52
N SER A 313 -9.30 3.63 -6.75
CA SER A 313 -10.70 3.42 -7.13
C SER A 313 -11.02 1.96 -7.46
N MET A 314 -10.17 1.30 -8.26
CA MET A 314 -10.38 -0.11 -8.61
C MET A 314 -10.20 -1.02 -7.39
N VAL A 315 -9.16 -0.78 -6.57
CA VAL A 315 -9.01 -1.48 -5.28
C VAL A 315 -10.26 -1.32 -4.42
N ASN A 316 -10.76 -0.09 -4.25
CA ASN A 316 -11.95 0.17 -3.45
C ASN A 316 -13.20 -0.58 -3.98
N GLU A 317 -13.36 -0.67 -5.31
CA GLU A 317 -14.44 -1.44 -5.95
C GLU A 317 -14.36 -2.93 -5.63
N LEU A 318 -13.18 -3.55 -5.78
CA LEU A 318 -12.95 -4.96 -5.47
C LEU A 318 -13.24 -5.26 -3.99
N LEU A 319 -12.82 -4.37 -3.09
CA LEU A 319 -13.04 -4.54 -1.66
C LEU A 319 -14.52 -4.40 -1.27
N LEU A 320 -15.26 -3.47 -1.87
CA LEU A 320 -16.70 -3.30 -1.62
C LEU A 320 -17.54 -4.47 -2.15
N THR A 321 -17.19 -5.00 -3.32
CA THR A 321 -18.02 -5.98 -4.03
C THR A 321 -17.67 -7.43 -3.72
N ARG A 322 -16.39 -7.75 -3.49
CA ARG A 322 -15.90 -9.14 -3.43
C ARG A 322 -15.09 -9.48 -2.18
N PHE A 323 -14.40 -8.51 -1.58
CA PHE A 323 -13.42 -8.75 -0.52
C PHE A 323 -13.65 -7.87 0.72
N GLN A 324 -14.87 -7.91 1.28
CA GLN A 324 -15.32 -6.98 2.31
C GLN A 324 -14.60 -7.12 3.67
N ASN A 325 -13.85 -8.20 3.88
CA ASN A 325 -13.04 -8.40 5.09
C ASN A 325 -11.58 -7.98 4.92
N VAL A 326 -11.19 -7.51 3.72
CA VAL A 326 -9.84 -7.04 3.45
C VAL A 326 -9.77 -5.55 3.75
N TYR A 327 -8.97 -5.19 4.75
CA TYR A 327 -8.73 -3.84 5.21
C TYR A 327 -7.63 -3.18 4.35
N PRO A 328 -7.92 -2.08 3.61
CA PRO A 328 -6.90 -1.32 2.93
C PRO A 328 -6.23 -0.35 3.90
N VAL A 329 -4.93 -0.52 4.12
CA VAL A 329 -4.17 0.36 5.03
C VAL A 329 -3.74 1.62 4.30
N TYR A 330 -3.09 1.47 3.15
CA TYR A 330 -2.76 2.56 2.25
C TYR A 330 -2.72 2.02 0.81
N GLY A 331 -2.99 2.89 -0.15
CA GLY A 331 -2.97 2.57 -1.58
C GLY A 331 -3.02 3.86 -2.39
N GLY A 332 -2.07 4.03 -3.30
CA GLY A 332 -1.97 5.24 -4.11
C GLY A 332 -0.65 5.29 -4.87
N GLY A 333 -0.66 5.89 -6.06
CA GLY A 333 0.47 5.79 -6.98
C GLY A 333 0.63 4.34 -7.47
N ASP A 334 1.71 3.68 -7.06
CA ASP A 334 2.14 2.35 -7.49
C ASP A 334 2.28 1.30 -6.36
N ASP A 335 2.11 1.70 -5.09
CA ASP A 335 2.17 0.84 -3.89
C ASP A 335 0.77 0.62 -3.27
N LEU A 336 0.55 -0.56 -2.71
CA LEU A 336 -0.66 -0.95 -1.99
C LEU A 336 -0.31 -1.90 -0.84
N PHE A 337 -0.89 -1.62 0.33
CA PHE A 337 -0.80 -2.48 1.50
C PHE A 337 -2.18 -2.78 2.08
N VAL A 338 -2.52 -4.07 2.16
CA VAL A 338 -3.80 -4.54 2.69
C VAL A 338 -3.60 -5.65 3.73
N ILE A 339 -4.56 -5.76 4.65
CA ILE A 339 -4.58 -6.74 5.73
C ILE A 339 -5.95 -7.42 5.76
N GLY A 340 -6.01 -8.74 5.90
CA GLY A 340 -7.30 -9.42 6.01
C GLY A 340 -7.17 -10.91 6.28
N PRO A 341 -8.29 -11.65 6.30
CA PRO A 341 -8.27 -13.11 6.37
C PRO A 341 -7.36 -13.68 5.29
N TRP A 342 -6.44 -14.57 5.67
CA TRP A 342 -5.35 -14.97 4.80
C TRP A 342 -5.81 -15.48 3.42
N GLN A 343 -6.90 -16.26 3.38
CA GLN A 343 -7.44 -16.81 2.14
C GLN A 343 -8.09 -15.75 1.24
N GLU A 344 -8.73 -14.73 1.83
CA GLU A 344 -9.35 -13.65 1.09
C GLU A 344 -8.30 -12.72 0.49
N VAL A 345 -7.23 -12.43 1.22
CA VAL A 345 -6.12 -11.61 0.72
C VAL A 345 -5.41 -12.28 -0.46
N LEU A 346 -5.20 -13.60 -0.41
CA LEU A 346 -4.63 -14.36 -1.53
C LEU A 346 -5.53 -14.31 -2.77
N ALA A 347 -6.84 -14.48 -2.60
CA ALA A 347 -7.80 -14.37 -3.70
C ALA A 347 -7.93 -12.93 -4.25
N PHE A 348 -7.83 -11.93 -3.37
CA PHE A 348 -7.80 -10.52 -3.73
C PHE A 348 -6.59 -10.20 -4.61
N ALA A 349 -5.39 -10.69 -4.25
CA ALA A 349 -4.18 -10.47 -5.04
C ALA A 349 -4.33 -10.95 -6.50
N SER A 350 -4.91 -12.15 -6.70
CA SER A 350 -5.20 -12.67 -8.04
C SER A 350 -6.20 -11.79 -8.80
N SER A 351 -7.30 -11.39 -8.14
CA SER A 351 -8.34 -10.57 -8.79
C SER A 351 -7.82 -9.18 -9.17
N LEU A 352 -7.04 -8.54 -8.29
CA LEU A 352 -6.40 -7.26 -8.57
C LEU A 352 -5.40 -7.37 -9.72
N ARG A 353 -4.65 -8.47 -9.82
CA ARG A 353 -3.73 -8.71 -10.95
C ARG A 353 -4.45 -8.77 -12.28
N SER A 354 -5.57 -9.49 -12.36
CA SER A 354 -6.39 -9.58 -13.57
C SER A 354 -6.90 -8.20 -13.99
N GLU A 355 -7.46 -7.42 -13.05
CA GLU A 355 -7.96 -6.07 -13.33
C GLU A 355 -6.85 -5.11 -13.73
N PHE A 356 -5.69 -5.14 -13.06
CA PHE A 356 -4.54 -4.31 -13.39
C PHE A 356 -4.03 -4.61 -14.81
N ARG A 357 -3.98 -5.88 -15.21
CA ARG A 357 -3.65 -6.29 -16.59
C ARG A 357 -4.62 -5.66 -17.58
N ARG A 358 -5.92 -5.76 -17.31
CA ARG A 358 -6.99 -5.29 -18.19
C ARG A 358 -6.98 -3.77 -18.35
N ILE A 359 -6.75 -3.05 -17.25
CA ILE A 359 -6.69 -1.57 -17.23
C ILE A 359 -5.46 -1.05 -17.98
N SER A 360 -4.31 -1.70 -17.83
CA SER A 360 -3.05 -1.30 -18.49
C SER A 360 -2.87 -1.86 -19.90
N ASP A 361 -3.81 -2.66 -20.39
CA ASP A 361 -3.69 -3.45 -21.63
C ASP A 361 -2.46 -4.38 -21.65
N GLY A 362 -2.15 -4.96 -20.48
CA GLY A 362 -1.02 -5.87 -20.33
C GLY A 362 0.37 -5.22 -20.37
N ARG A 363 0.46 -3.90 -20.52
CA ARG A 363 1.74 -3.17 -20.58
C ARG A 363 2.37 -2.91 -19.22
N LEU A 364 1.58 -2.93 -18.15
CA LEU A 364 2.07 -2.81 -16.79
C LEU A 364 1.84 -4.11 -16.03
N THR A 365 2.79 -4.41 -15.14
CA THR A 365 2.72 -5.53 -14.21
C THR A 365 2.99 -5.03 -12.79
N PHE A 366 2.70 -5.86 -11.79
CA PHE A 366 3.14 -5.61 -10.43
C PHE A 366 3.66 -6.89 -9.80
N SER A 367 4.50 -6.72 -8.78
CA SER A 367 4.98 -7.80 -7.94
C SER A 367 4.33 -7.71 -6.55
N ALA A 368 4.17 -8.86 -5.89
CA ALA A 368 3.52 -8.95 -4.60
C ALA A 368 4.31 -9.78 -3.58
N GLY A 369 4.34 -9.32 -2.33
CA GLY A 369 4.87 -10.08 -1.19
C GLY A 369 3.81 -10.28 -0.12
N VAL A 370 3.72 -11.48 0.44
CA VAL A 370 2.73 -11.83 1.46
C VAL A 370 3.40 -12.41 2.70
N SER A 371 3.11 -11.82 3.86
CA SER A 371 3.42 -12.41 5.17
C SER A 371 2.14 -12.85 5.87
N LEU A 372 2.24 -13.85 6.75
CA LEU A 372 1.11 -14.36 7.54
C LEU A 372 1.39 -14.17 9.03
N ALA A 373 0.35 -13.88 9.80
CA ALA A 373 0.48 -13.74 11.24
C ALA A 373 -0.75 -14.18 12.02
N LYS A 374 -0.51 -14.48 13.30
CA LYS A 374 -1.57 -14.58 14.31
C LYS A 374 -2.09 -13.17 14.65
N LYS A 375 -3.34 -13.10 15.10
CA LYS A 375 -4.10 -11.86 15.36
C LYS A 375 -3.45 -10.75 16.21
N LYS A 376 -2.45 -11.04 17.04
CA LYS A 376 -1.79 -10.08 17.95
C LYS A 376 -0.38 -9.65 17.53
N GLN A 377 0.11 -10.08 16.37
CA GLN A 377 1.47 -9.68 15.95
C GLN A 377 1.49 -8.27 15.38
N HIS A 378 2.58 -7.55 15.63
CA HIS A 378 2.74 -6.14 15.28
C HIS A 378 2.68 -5.92 13.75
N ILE A 379 1.88 -4.94 13.30
CA ILE A 379 1.64 -4.68 11.87
C ILE A 379 2.93 -4.27 11.17
N LEU A 380 3.74 -3.39 11.77
CA LEU A 380 5.01 -2.96 11.18
C LEU A 380 5.92 -4.15 10.88
N THR A 381 6.15 -5.06 11.83
CA THR A 381 6.95 -6.27 11.63
C THR A 381 6.43 -7.13 10.46
N LYS A 382 5.11 -7.25 10.34
CA LYS A 382 4.50 -8.04 9.25
C LYS A 382 4.49 -7.32 7.91
N SER A 383 4.46 -5.99 7.92
CA SER A 383 4.71 -5.20 6.73
C SER A 383 6.16 -5.34 6.27
N ASP A 384 7.13 -5.30 7.18
CA ASP A 384 8.56 -5.49 6.88
C ASP A 384 8.83 -6.89 6.33
N GLU A 385 8.20 -7.93 6.89
CA GLU A 385 8.27 -9.30 6.34
C GLU A 385 7.64 -9.41 4.94
N ALA A 386 6.49 -8.76 4.71
CA ALA A 386 5.84 -8.76 3.40
C ALA A 386 6.66 -7.96 2.36
N GLU A 387 7.30 -6.87 2.78
CA GLU A 387 8.25 -6.11 1.97
C GLU A 387 9.50 -6.91 1.65
N HIS A 388 10.05 -7.64 2.61
CA HIS A 388 11.16 -8.54 2.37
C HIS A 388 10.78 -9.62 1.35
N ALA A 389 9.61 -10.26 1.52
CA ALA A 389 9.09 -11.22 0.56
C ALA A 389 8.91 -10.61 -0.85
N LEU A 390 8.44 -9.37 -0.93
CA LEU A 390 8.33 -8.63 -2.18
C LEU A 390 9.71 -8.38 -2.80
N ASN A 391 10.62 -7.74 -2.08
CA ASN A 391 11.89 -7.23 -2.61
C ASN A 391 12.93 -8.34 -2.84
N ALA A 392 13.06 -9.28 -1.92
CA ALA A 392 14.05 -10.36 -2.00
C ALA A 392 13.64 -11.50 -2.95
N HIS A 393 12.34 -11.65 -3.24
CA HIS A 393 11.84 -12.76 -4.04
C HIS A 393 11.02 -12.31 -5.25
N ALA A 394 9.84 -11.74 -5.05
CA ALA A 394 8.92 -11.45 -6.15
C ALA A 394 9.50 -10.43 -7.14
N LYS A 395 10.23 -9.43 -6.62
CA LYS A 395 10.90 -8.41 -7.42
C LYS A 395 12.07 -8.99 -8.22
N ALA A 396 12.74 -10.07 -7.80
CA ALA A 396 13.80 -10.67 -8.61
C ALA A 396 13.27 -11.15 -9.97
N GLU A 397 12.11 -11.81 -9.96
CA GLU A 397 11.44 -12.28 -11.18
C GLU A 397 10.64 -11.17 -11.88
N ARG A 398 10.05 -10.25 -11.12
CA ARG A 398 8.97 -9.33 -11.55
C ARG A 398 7.71 -10.08 -11.96
N ASP A 399 6.59 -9.37 -12.12
CA ASP A 399 5.30 -9.96 -12.52
C ASP A 399 4.99 -11.27 -11.78
N SER A 400 5.22 -11.26 -10.48
CA SER A 400 5.19 -12.45 -9.64
C SER A 400 4.72 -12.15 -8.22
N ILE A 401 4.40 -13.21 -7.49
CA ILE A 401 4.02 -13.15 -6.09
C ILE A 401 4.88 -14.12 -5.28
N HIS A 402 5.32 -13.67 -4.11
CA HIS A 402 5.86 -14.53 -3.07
C HIS A 402 4.83 -14.69 -1.96
N ALA A 403 4.27 -15.89 -1.83
CA ALA A 403 3.25 -16.21 -0.84
C ALA A 403 3.38 -17.67 -0.38
N LEU A 404 3.02 -17.92 0.89
CA LEU A 404 3.11 -19.25 1.52
C LEU A 404 4.48 -19.93 1.31
N GLY A 405 5.55 -19.14 1.25
CA GLY A 405 6.94 -19.61 1.09
C GLY A 405 7.28 -20.15 -0.30
N ALA A 406 6.58 -19.71 -1.34
CA ALA A 406 6.89 -20.00 -2.74
C ALA A 406 6.79 -18.72 -3.59
N THR A 407 7.70 -18.58 -4.56
CA THR A 407 7.69 -17.50 -5.56
C THR A 407 7.19 -18.05 -6.88
N MET A 408 6.26 -17.36 -7.52
CA MET A 408 5.70 -17.80 -8.80
C MET A 408 5.15 -16.63 -9.61
N ARG A 409 5.22 -16.74 -10.94
CA ARG A 409 4.57 -15.79 -11.86
C ARG A 409 3.06 -15.86 -11.71
N TRP A 410 2.36 -14.77 -12.03
CA TRP A 410 0.90 -14.71 -11.86
C TRP A 410 0.11 -15.85 -12.56
N PRO A 411 0.44 -16.28 -13.79
CA PRO A 411 -0.24 -17.43 -14.39
C PRO A 411 -0.06 -18.73 -13.60
N GLN A 412 1.11 -18.93 -13.00
CA GLN A 412 1.38 -20.09 -12.13
C GLN A 412 0.63 -19.94 -10.80
N TYR A 413 0.57 -18.72 -10.25
CA TYR A 413 -0.18 -18.42 -9.04
C TYR A 413 -1.67 -18.72 -9.18
N GLU A 414 -2.31 -18.32 -10.28
CA GLU A 414 -3.73 -18.59 -10.52
C GLU A 414 -4.02 -20.10 -10.52
N LYS A 415 -3.17 -20.90 -11.18
CA LYS A 415 -3.28 -22.36 -11.18
C LYS A 415 -3.05 -22.96 -9.80
N ALA A 416 -2.01 -22.51 -9.09
CA ALA A 416 -1.66 -23.01 -7.76
C ALA A 416 -2.71 -22.62 -6.69
N LEU A 417 -3.29 -21.43 -6.80
CA LEU A 417 -4.39 -20.96 -5.94
C LEU A 417 -5.64 -21.80 -6.13
N LYS A 418 -6.03 -22.05 -7.38
CA LYS A 418 -7.18 -22.93 -7.69
C LYS A 418 -6.93 -24.36 -7.18
N ALA A 419 -5.75 -24.92 -7.43
CA ALA A 419 -5.39 -26.24 -6.91
C ALA A 419 -5.39 -26.29 -5.38
N GLY A 420 -4.90 -25.24 -4.70
CA GLY A 420 -4.94 -25.13 -3.24
C GLY A 420 -6.37 -25.07 -2.69
N GLN A 421 -7.28 -24.36 -3.37
CA GLN A 421 -8.70 -24.29 -3.01
C GLN A 421 -9.39 -25.65 -3.16
N GLU A 422 -9.21 -26.33 -4.31
CA GLU A 422 -9.75 -27.69 -4.54
C GLU A 422 -9.19 -28.70 -3.50
N LEU A 423 -7.88 -28.64 -3.21
CA LEU A 423 -7.27 -29.46 -2.15
C LEU A 423 -7.87 -29.17 -0.76
N ALA A 424 -8.11 -27.89 -0.45
CA ALA A 424 -8.69 -27.49 0.83
C ALA A 424 -10.10 -28.05 1.01
N GLU A 425 -10.91 -28.06 -0.05
CA GLU A 425 -12.26 -28.64 -0.05
C GLU A 425 -12.23 -30.15 0.14
N LEU A 426 -11.38 -30.87 -0.61
CA LEU A 426 -11.18 -32.31 -0.45
C LEU A 426 -10.69 -32.67 0.97
N HIS A 427 -9.80 -31.84 1.52
CA HIS A 427 -9.28 -32.02 2.88
C HIS A 427 -10.36 -31.77 3.95
N ALA A 428 -11.14 -30.69 3.81
CA ALA A 428 -12.21 -30.34 4.73
C ALA A 428 -13.34 -31.38 4.71
N GLY A 429 -13.67 -31.92 3.53
CA GLY A 429 -14.65 -32.99 3.33
C GLY A 429 -14.17 -34.38 3.78
N ARG A 430 -13.00 -34.48 4.42
CA ARG A 430 -12.36 -35.73 4.87
C ARG A 430 -12.04 -36.75 3.76
N LYS A 431 -12.20 -36.37 2.49
CA LYS A 431 -11.83 -37.18 1.31
C LYS A 431 -10.31 -37.28 1.13
N LEU A 432 -9.56 -36.29 1.65
CA LEU A 432 -8.10 -36.27 1.59
C LEU A 432 -7.50 -36.15 3.00
N ARG A 433 -6.70 -37.12 3.42
CA ARG A 433 -6.09 -37.15 4.77
C ARG A 433 -4.87 -36.25 4.85
N SER A 434 -4.58 -35.69 6.03
CA SER A 434 -3.37 -34.86 6.23
C SER A 434 -2.06 -35.59 5.96
N ALA A 435 -2.02 -36.93 6.05
CA ALA A 435 -0.85 -37.72 5.70
C ALA A 435 -0.49 -37.55 4.21
N VAL A 436 -1.48 -37.65 3.31
CA VAL A 436 -1.28 -37.48 1.86
C VAL A 436 -0.73 -36.09 1.52
N LEU A 437 -1.19 -35.04 2.20
CA LEU A 437 -0.63 -33.69 2.02
C LEU A 437 0.85 -33.61 2.44
N LYS A 438 1.22 -34.25 3.56
CA LYS A 438 2.62 -34.32 4.00
C LYS A 438 3.47 -35.11 3.02
N ASP A 439 2.94 -36.22 2.50
CA ASP A 439 3.62 -37.05 1.51
C ASP A 439 3.90 -36.24 0.23
N ILE A 440 2.92 -35.46 -0.26
CA ILE A 440 3.12 -34.55 -1.40
C ILE A 440 4.24 -33.54 -1.13
N LEU A 441 4.28 -32.92 0.05
CA LEU A 441 5.34 -31.97 0.41
C LEU A 441 6.73 -32.63 0.49
N GLU A 442 6.80 -33.82 1.07
CA GLU A 442 8.05 -34.59 1.16
C GLU A 442 8.57 -34.94 -0.23
N LEU A 443 7.69 -35.47 -1.09
CA LEU A 443 8.04 -35.82 -2.46
C LEU A 443 8.39 -34.59 -3.31
N HIS A 444 7.76 -33.44 -3.06
CA HIS A 444 8.14 -32.17 -3.69
C HIS A 444 9.53 -31.72 -3.26
N ALA A 445 9.89 -31.86 -1.98
CA ALA A 445 11.23 -31.56 -1.49
C ALA A 445 12.29 -32.50 -2.11
N ARG A 446 11.98 -33.79 -2.26
CA ARG A 446 12.83 -34.77 -2.96
C ARG A 446 13.00 -34.44 -4.44
N TRP A 447 11.93 -34.02 -5.11
CA TRP A 447 11.99 -33.54 -6.49
C TRP A 447 12.91 -32.32 -6.63
N LYS A 448 12.82 -31.33 -5.73
CA LYS A 448 13.73 -30.18 -5.70
C LYS A 448 15.20 -30.58 -5.50
N ALA A 449 15.45 -31.70 -4.82
CA ALA A 449 16.78 -32.28 -4.64
C ALA A 449 17.23 -33.19 -5.80
N GLY A 450 16.42 -33.32 -6.88
CA GLY A 450 16.77 -34.10 -8.07
C GLY A 450 16.37 -35.58 -8.05
N ASP A 451 15.57 -36.02 -7.07
CA ASP A 451 15.17 -37.43 -6.97
C ASP A 451 14.04 -37.78 -7.95
N ALA A 452 14.36 -38.40 -9.08
CA ALA A 452 13.40 -38.80 -10.12
C ALA A 452 12.31 -39.78 -9.66
N ARG A 453 12.48 -40.48 -8.53
CA ARG A 453 11.49 -41.46 -8.02
C ARG A 453 10.23 -40.80 -7.48
N TRP A 454 10.23 -39.48 -7.27
CA TRP A 454 9.09 -38.74 -6.73
C TRP A 454 7.77 -39.05 -7.46
N HIS A 455 7.83 -39.19 -8.79
CA HIS A 455 6.65 -39.35 -9.64
C HIS A 455 5.98 -40.70 -9.41
N SER A 456 6.74 -41.79 -9.52
CA SER A 456 6.24 -43.15 -9.27
C SER A 456 5.78 -43.35 -7.83
N LEU A 457 6.47 -42.73 -6.86
CA LEU A 457 6.10 -42.80 -5.45
C LEU A 457 4.80 -42.07 -5.16
N LEU A 458 4.60 -40.87 -5.72
CA LEU A 458 3.35 -40.12 -5.57
C LEU A 458 2.19 -40.87 -6.22
N HIS A 459 2.39 -41.45 -7.40
CA HIS A 459 1.39 -42.30 -8.05
C HIS A 459 0.98 -43.48 -7.14
N TYR A 460 1.96 -44.23 -6.63
CA TYR A 460 1.71 -45.35 -5.72
C TYR A 460 0.98 -44.92 -4.44
N GLN A 461 1.40 -43.83 -3.82
CA GLN A 461 0.77 -43.30 -2.61
C GLN A 461 -0.67 -42.84 -2.87
N ALA A 462 -0.94 -42.20 -4.01
CA ALA A 462 -2.29 -41.79 -4.39
C ALA A 462 -3.21 -43.00 -4.56
N GLU A 463 -2.80 -44.02 -5.31
CA GLU A 463 -3.59 -45.25 -5.49
C GLU A 463 -3.84 -46.00 -4.17
N ARG A 464 -2.81 -46.10 -3.33
CA ARG A 464 -2.91 -46.82 -2.06
C ARG A 464 -3.76 -46.09 -1.02
N ASN A 465 -3.53 -44.79 -0.85
CA ASN A 465 -4.11 -44.02 0.27
C ASN A 465 -5.46 -43.37 -0.06
N LEU A 466 -5.81 -43.25 -1.35
CA LEU A 466 -7.06 -42.62 -1.81
C LEU A 466 -8.00 -43.62 -2.53
N LYS A 467 -7.83 -44.93 -2.30
CA LYS A 467 -8.67 -45.99 -2.90
C LYS A 467 -10.17 -45.78 -2.65
N GLU A 468 -10.54 -45.32 -1.46
CA GLU A 468 -11.93 -45.04 -1.06
C GLU A 468 -12.40 -43.62 -1.43
N ALA A 469 -11.54 -42.82 -2.07
CA ALA A 469 -11.80 -41.43 -2.45
C ALA A 469 -11.36 -41.18 -3.91
N PRO A 470 -12.03 -41.78 -4.90
CA PRO A 470 -11.63 -41.71 -6.31
C PRO A 470 -11.53 -40.27 -6.82
N GLU A 471 -12.44 -39.39 -6.43
CA GLU A 471 -12.38 -37.96 -6.78
C GLU A 471 -11.07 -37.28 -6.31
N ALA A 472 -10.63 -37.59 -5.09
CA ALA A 472 -9.40 -37.02 -4.53
C ALA A 472 -8.16 -37.60 -5.21
N ARG A 473 -8.19 -38.91 -5.52
CA ARG A 473 -7.13 -39.58 -6.29
C ARG A 473 -6.99 -38.97 -7.67
N ASP A 474 -8.10 -38.87 -8.41
CA ASP A 474 -8.12 -38.36 -9.77
C ASP A 474 -7.68 -36.89 -9.80
N PHE A 475 -8.05 -36.10 -8.79
CA PHE A 475 -7.51 -34.75 -8.61
C PHE A 475 -5.99 -34.75 -8.42
N VAL A 476 -5.44 -35.54 -7.50
CA VAL A 476 -3.99 -35.60 -7.23
C VAL A 476 -3.23 -36.01 -8.50
N GLN A 477 -3.71 -37.04 -9.21
CA GLN A 477 -3.07 -37.50 -10.45
C GLN A 477 -3.13 -36.45 -11.56
N ARG A 478 -4.30 -35.83 -11.76
CA ARG A 478 -4.49 -34.80 -12.78
C ARG A 478 -3.65 -33.55 -12.52
N THR A 479 -3.55 -33.11 -11.27
CA THR A 479 -2.93 -31.85 -10.87
C THR A 479 -1.41 -31.96 -10.67
N PHE A 480 -0.92 -33.09 -10.17
CA PHE A 480 0.49 -33.24 -9.76
C PHE A 480 1.32 -34.24 -10.57
N LEU A 481 0.70 -35.19 -11.29
CA LEU A 481 1.43 -36.24 -12.01
C LEU A 481 1.42 -36.08 -13.54
N ARG A 482 0.59 -35.20 -14.10
CA ARG A 482 0.58 -34.92 -15.54
C ARG A 482 1.71 -33.93 -15.92
N PRO A 483 2.28 -34.02 -17.13
CA PRO A 483 3.26 -33.04 -17.61
C PRO A 483 2.69 -31.62 -17.57
N GLY A 484 3.31 -30.76 -16.75
CA GLY A 484 2.92 -29.35 -16.60
C GLY A 484 1.69 -29.11 -15.74
N ASP A 485 1.86 -28.28 -14.69
CA ASP A 485 1.25 -26.95 -14.56
C ASP A 485 1.27 -26.47 -13.11
N VAL A 486 1.18 -27.40 -12.14
CA VAL A 486 1.11 -27.06 -10.70
C VAL A 486 2.18 -27.77 -9.87
N TRP A 487 2.74 -28.91 -10.30
CA TRP A 487 3.77 -29.61 -9.52
C TRP A 487 4.93 -28.72 -9.04
N PRO A 488 5.50 -27.82 -9.87
CA PRO A 488 6.54 -26.91 -9.40
C PRO A 488 6.10 -26.01 -8.24
N GLN A 489 4.80 -25.73 -8.12
CA GLN A 489 4.12 -24.95 -7.07
C GLN A 489 3.30 -25.82 -6.10
N ALA A 490 3.55 -27.14 -6.03
CA ALA A 490 2.77 -28.03 -5.16
C ALA A 490 2.89 -27.66 -3.67
N ASP A 491 4.05 -27.14 -3.25
CA ASP A 491 4.25 -26.63 -1.90
C ASP A 491 3.27 -25.53 -1.51
N PHE A 492 3.00 -24.57 -2.41
CA PHE A 492 1.98 -23.54 -2.20
C PHE A 492 0.58 -24.15 -2.04
N ALA A 493 0.16 -24.99 -3.00
CA ALA A 493 -1.18 -25.56 -3.04
C ALA A 493 -1.45 -26.41 -1.78
N VAL A 494 -0.47 -27.21 -1.37
CA VAL A 494 -0.58 -28.01 -0.15
C VAL A 494 -0.57 -27.16 1.11
N ARG A 495 0.32 -26.16 1.22
CA ARG A 495 0.35 -25.25 2.39
C ARG A 495 -0.97 -24.50 2.53
N TYR A 496 -1.58 -24.06 1.42
CA TYR A 496 -2.91 -23.47 1.40
C TYR A 496 -3.93 -24.43 2.05
N ALA A 497 -4.03 -25.67 1.55
CA ALA A 497 -4.98 -26.66 2.07
C ALA A 497 -4.74 -27.01 3.54
N MET A 498 -3.47 -27.09 3.98
CA MET A 498 -3.11 -27.34 5.37
C MET A 498 -3.51 -26.19 6.31
N LEU A 499 -3.49 -24.93 5.83
CA LEU A 499 -3.96 -23.77 6.59
C LEU A 499 -5.48 -23.74 6.73
N THR A 500 -6.23 -24.30 5.78
CA THR A 500 -7.70 -24.37 5.83
C THR A 500 -8.22 -25.38 6.88
N LYS A 501 -7.36 -26.24 7.42
CA LYS A 501 -7.74 -27.19 8.47
C LYS A 501 -8.15 -26.46 9.77
N SER A 502 -9.42 -26.57 10.12
CA SER A 502 -9.96 -26.12 11.41
C SER A 502 -9.21 -26.79 12.56
N GLN A 503 -8.84 -26.02 13.59
CA GLN A 503 -8.62 -26.62 14.90
C GLN A 503 -9.93 -27.31 15.31
N ARG A 504 -9.80 -28.48 15.93
CA ARG A 504 -10.90 -29.26 16.50
C ARG A 504 -11.91 -28.33 17.19
N GLY A 505 -13.19 -28.66 17.03
CA GLY A 505 -14.22 -28.17 17.94
C GLY A 505 -13.72 -28.32 19.37
N VAL A 506 -13.75 -27.21 20.08
CA VAL A 506 -13.99 -27.26 21.52
C VAL A 506 -15.47 -27.65 21.60
N GLU A 507 -15.72 -28.96 21.65
CA GLU A 507 -16.88 -29.48 22.38
C GLU A 507 -16.58 -29.36 23.88
#